data_AF-A0A952WV48-F1
#
_entry.id   AF-A0A952WV48-F1
#
_cell.length_a   1.000
_cell.length_b   1.000
_cell.length_c   1.000
_cell.angle_alpha   90.00
_cell.angle_beta   90.00
_cell.angle_gamma   90.00
#
_symmetry.space_group_name_H-M   'P 1'
#
loop_
_entity.id
_entity.type
_entity.pdbx_description
1 polymer ?
#
loop_
_entity_poly.entity_id
_entity_poly.type
_entity_poly.pdbx_seq_one_letter_code
_entity_poly.pdbx_strand_id
1 'polypeptide(L)'
;MYEITVNDEFCAAHAIIIRGERERLHGHNWRVSVTIGGAGLDGDGLLLDFHALERIVREVIAPFRDQNLNETPPFDRMNPTAEQVARHIADSVDRGIRPLVPAGVRVAAVRVTEAPGCSVVYRP
;
A
#
# COMPACT_ATOMS: atom_id res chain seq x y z
N MET A 1 -0.43 14.93 17.60
CA MET A 1 -0.16 13.96 16.52
C MET A 1 -1.50 13.38 16.12
N TYR A 2 -1.87 13.49 14.86
CA TYR A 2 -3.07 12.92 14.29
C TYR A 2 -2.68 11.86 13.27
N GLU A 3 -3.47 10.80 13.18
CA GLU A 3 -3.35 9.76 12.16
C GLU A 3 -4.73 9.46 11.60
N ILE A 4 -4.80 9.23 10.29
CA ILE A 4 -5.98 8.69 9.62
C ILE A 4 -5.60 7.42 8.88
N THR A 5 -6.51 6.46 8.84
CA THR A 5 -6.30 5.19 8.14
C THR A 5 -7.47 4.90 7.22
N VAL A 6 -7.17 4.48 5.99
CA VAL A 6 -8.14 3.91 5.05
C VAL A 6 -7.80 2.45 4.78
N ASN A 7 -8.80 1.67 4.40
CA ASN A 7 -8.64 0.27 4.05
C ASN A 7 -9.18 0.04 2.64
N ASP A 8 -8.49 -0.77 1.85
CA ASP A 8 -8.94 -1.23 0.54
C ASP A 8 -8.43 -2.67 0.30
N GLU A 9 -8.89 -3.30 -0.78
CA GLU A 9 -8.50 -4.65 -1.15
C GLU A 9 -8.41 -4.84 -2.67
N PHE A 10 -7.53 -5.75 -3.08
CA PHE A 10 -7.43 -6.20 -4.46
C PHE A 10 -7.11 -7.70 -4.51
N CYS A 11 -7.59 -8.37 -5.56
CA CYS A 11 -7.23 -9.75 -5.85
C CYS A 11 -6.01 -9.76 -6.77
N ALA A 12 -4.99 -10.56 -6.49
CA ALA A 12 -3.85 -10.73 -7.39
C ALA A 12 -3.16 -12.07 -7.17
N ALA A 13 -2.56 -12.60 -8.24
CA ALA A 13 -1.70 -13.77 -8.20
C ALA A 13 -0.22 -13.39 -8.07
N HIS A 14 0.58 -14.23 -7.42
CA HIS A 14 2.03 -14.11 -7.41
C HIS A 14 2.71 -15.46 -7.12
N ALA A 15 4.01 -15.49 -7.36
CA ALA A 15 4.94 -16.52 -6.92
C ALA A 15 6.25 -15.85 -6.52
N ILE A 16 6.59 -15.94 -5.24
CA ILE A 16 7.83 -15.41 -4.69
C ILE A 16 8.99 -16.38 -4.81
N ILE A 17 10.20 -15.84 -4.71
CA ILE A 17 11.46 -16.59 -4.66
C ILE A 17 11.98 -16.61 -3.22
N ILE A 18 12.18 -17.79 -2.65
CA ILE A 18 12.73 -18.00 -1.31
C ILE A 18 14.00 -18.84 -1.46
N ARG A 19 15.14 -18.31 -1.02
CA ARG A 19 16.45 -19.01 -1.10
C ARG A 19 16.80 -19.49 -2.53
N GLY A 20 16.37 -18.74 -3.54
CA GLY A 20 16.60 -19.07 -4.95
C GLY A 20 15.56 -20.02 -5.56
N GLU A 21 14.65 -20.58 -4.77
CA GLU A 21 13.58 -21.44 -5.27
C GLU A 21 12.29 -20.63 -5.44
N ARG A 22 11.66 -20.74 -6.61
CA ARG A 22 10.37 -20.11 -6.88
C ARG A 22 9.25 -21.03 -6.42
N GLU A 23 8.31 -20.49 -5.66
CA GLU A 23 7.10 -21.22 -5.29
C GLU A 23 6.13 -21.38 -6.48
N ARG A 24 5.03 -22.09 -6.25
CA ARG A 24 3.95 -22.20 -7.24
C ARG A 24 3.14 -20.90 -7.28
N LEU A 25 2.76 -20.48 -8.49
CA LEU A 25 1.81 -19.39 -8.69
C LEU A 25 0.51 -19.68 -7.95
N HIS A 26 0.08 -18.72 -7.14
CA HIS A 26 -1.16 -18.77 -6.38
C HIS A 26 -1.72 -17.35 -6.20
N GLY A 27 -2.95 -17.23 -5.71
CA GLY A 27 -3.65 -15.95 -5.58
C GLY A 27 -4.11 -15.64 -4.18
N HIS A 28 -4.24 -14.35 -3.89
CA HIS A 28 -4.69 -13.82 -2.62
C HIS A 28 -5.68 -12.68 -2.81
N ASN A 29 -6.53 -12.52 -1.79
CA ASN A 29 -7.33 -11.31 -1.59
C ASN A 29 -6.53 -10.38 -0.67
N TRP A 30 -5.66 -9.57 -1.29
CA TRP A 30 -4.76 -8.66 -0.59
C TRP A 30 -5.55 -7.56 0.09
N ARG A 31 -5.44 -7.44 1.41
CA ARG A 31 -6.02 -6.32 2.16
C ARG A 31 -4.94 -5.31 2.50
N VAL A 32 -5.21 -4.04 2.21
CA VAL A 32 -4.28 -2.94 2.40
C VAL A 32 -4.88 -1.95 3.39
N SER A 33 -4.14 -1.63 4.45
CA SER A 33 -4.45 -0.51 5.35
C SER A 33 -3.35 0.53 5.22
N VAL A 34 -3.71 1.77 4.88
CA VAL A 34 -2.76 2.87 4.72
C VAL A 34 -3.04 3.93 5.76
N THR A 35 -2.04 4.19 6.60
CA THR A 35 -2.07 5.20 7.64
C THR A 35 -1.17 6.36 7.25
N ILE A 36 -1.69 7.58 7.27
CA ILE A 36 -0.91 8.82 7.19
C ILE A 36 -0.96 9.53 8.54
N GLY A 37 0.11 10.25 8.88
CA GLY A 37 0.24 10.94 10.17
C GLY A 37 0.87 12.32 10.02
N GLY A 38 0.47 13.24 10.90
CA GLY A 38 0.99 14.61 10.96
C GLY A 38 0.64 15.33 12.26
N ALA A 39 1.36 16.42 12.56
CA ALA A 39 1.17 17.17 13.80
C ALA A 39 0.04 18.22 13.72
N GLY A 40 -0.22 18.75 12.52
CA GLY A 40 -1.19 19.81 12.28
C GLY A 40 -2.33 19.36 11.37
N LEU A 41 -3.43 20.11 11.44
CA LEU A 41 -4.61 19.99 10.59
C LEU A 41 -4.66 21.20 9.65
N ASP A 42 -5.36 21.07 8.53
CA ASP A 42 -5.62 22.17 7.59
C ASP A 42 -6.68 23.16 8.11
N GLY A 43 -7.08 24.11 7.26
CA GLY A 43 -8.05 25.16 7.62
C GLY A 43 -9.46 24.63 7.93
N ASP A 44 -9.80 23.43 7.45
CA ASP A 44 -11.07 22.75 7.70
C ASP A 44 -10.97 21.78 8.89
N GLY A 45 -9.80 21.69 9.54
CA GLY A 45 -9.56 20.80 10.67
C GLY A 45 -9.32 19.35 10.25
N LEU A 46 -8.85 19.10 9.03
CA LEU A 46 -8.56 17.76 8.51
C LEU A 46 -7.06 17.51 8.40
N LEU A 47 -6.64 16.26 8.57
CA LEU A 47 -5.27 15.85 8.22
C LEU A 47 -5.13 15.68 6.70
N LEU A 48 -6.15 15.05 6.11
CA LEU A 48 -6.48 14.95 4.69
C LEU A 48 -7.92 14.42 4.61
N ASP A 49 -8.68 14.80 3.60
CA ASP A 49 -9.99 14.20 3.34
C ASP A 49 -9.87 12.68 3.09
N PHE A 50 -10.74 11.88 3.71
CA PHE A 50 -10.70 10.42 3.58
C PHE A 50 -10.90 9.95 2.13
N HIS A 51 -11.78 10.58 1.36
CA HIS A 51 -12.01 10.22 -0.05
C HIS A 51 -10.79 10.54 -0.91
N ALA A 52 -10.04 11.61 -0.59
CA ALA A 52 -8.79 11.91 -1.26
C ALA A 52 -7.74 10.82 -1.03
N LEU A 53 -7.60 10.33 0.22
CA LEU A 53 -6.69 9.24 0.54
C LEU A 53 -7.15 7.91 -0.09
N GLU A 54 -8.44 7.55 0.01
CA GLU A 54 -9.00 6.37 -0.64
C GLU A 54 -8.76 6.37 -2.15
N ARG A 55 -8.99 7.51 -2.83
CA ARG A 55 -8.76 7.65 -4.26
C ARG A 55 -7.30 7.35 -4.61
N ILE A 56 -6.34 7.93 -3.87
CA ILE A 56 -4.91 7.70 -4.09
C ILE A 56 -4.57 6.22 -3.88
N VAL A 57 -5.06 5.61 -2.79
CA VAL A 57 -4.82 4.18 -2.53
C VAL A 57 -5.38 3.32 -3.66
N ARG A 58 -6.60 3.58 -4.12
CA ARG A 58 -7.22 2.89 -5.26
C ARG A 58 -6.40 3.03 -6.53
N GLU A 59 -5.93 4.23 -6.85
CA GLU A 59 -5.07 4.48 -8.02
C GLU A 59 -3.75 3.71 -7.93
N VAL A 60 -3.15 3.61 -6.74
CA VAL A 60 -1.91 2.87 -6.50
C VAL A 60 -2.07 1.37 -6.64
N ILE A 61 -3.18 0.79 -6.17
CA ILE A 61 -3.41 -0.67 -6.23
C ILE A 61 -4.12 -1.12 -7.53
N ALA A 62 -4.72 -0.20 -8.28
CA ALA A 62 -5.45 -0.51 -9.51
C ALA A 62 -4.65 -1.34 -10.53
N PRO A 63 -3.35 -1.10 -10.77
CA PRO A 63 -2.56 -1.92 -11.68
C PRO A 63 -2.47 -3.40 -11.28
N PHE A 64 -2.66 -3.73 -10.00
CA PHE A 64 -2.53 -5.08 -9.48
C PHE A 64 -3.85 -5.86 -9.46
N ARG A 65 -4.99 -5.17 -9.60
CA ARG A 65 -6.31 -5.78 -9.47
C ARG A 65 -6.56 -6.78 -10.59
N ASP A 66 -6.85 -8.02 -10.19
CA ASP A 66 -7.10 -9.18 -11.05
C ASP A 66 -5.91 -9.53 -11.96
N GLN A 67 -4.68 -9.22 -11.53
CA GLN A 67 -3.45 -9.44 -12.30
C GLN A 67 -2.48 -10.43 -11.63
N ASN A 68 -1.45 -10.82 -12.40
CA ASN A 68 -0.26 -11.48 -11.89
C ASN A 68 0.79 -10.42 -11.51
N LEU A 69 1.13 -10.30 -10.22
CA LEU A 69 2.15 -9.38 -9.75
C LEU A 69 3.51 -9.65 -10.43
N ASN A 70 3.87 -10.90 -10.69
CA ASN A 70 5.13 -11.21 -11.37
C ASN A 70 5.23 -10.67 -12.81
N GLU A 71 4.12 -10.21 -13.41
CA GLU A 71 4.06 -9.63 -14.76
C GLU A 71 3.71 -8.13 -14.72
N THR A 72 3.50 -7.56 -13.53
CA THR A 72 3.03 -6.20 -13.36
C THR A 72 4.13 -5.33 -12.76
N PRO A 73 4.52 -4.20 -13.40
CA PRO A 73 5.49 -3.29 -12.81
C PRO A 73 5.06 -2.76 -11.44
N PRO A 74 5.97 -2.62 -10.46
CA PRO A 74 7.41 -2.89 -10.54
C PRO A 74 7.82 -4.34 -10.20
N PHE A 75 6.84 -5.21 -9.95
CA PHE A 75 7.04 -6.59 -9.52
C PHE A 75 7.38 -7.55 -10.68
N ASP A 76 7.33 -7.06 -11.92
CA ASP A 76 7.94 -7.68 -13.11
C ASP A 76 9.48 -7.84 -12.97
N ARG A 77 10.10 -7.05 -12.09
CA ARG A 77 11.56 -7.01 -11.87
C ARG A 77 11.95 -7.19 -10.41
N MET A 78 10.98 -7.45 -9.54
CA MET A 78 11.18 -7.52 -8.09
C MET A 78 10.37 -8.68 -7.51
N ASN A 79 10.91 -9.34 -6.49
CA ASN A 79 10.20 -10.40 -5.78
C ASN A 79 8.90 -9.85 -5.14
N PRO A 80 7.69 -10.32 -5.52
CA PRO A 80 6.41 -9.74 -5.07
C PRO A 80 6.00 -10.22 -3.67
N THR A 81 6.90 -10.17 -2.70
CA THR A 81 6.62 -10.47 -1.29
C THR A 81 5.70 -9.40 -0.67
N ALA A 82 4.90 -9.74 0.34
CA ALA A 82 4.05 -8.78 1.06
C ALA A 82 4.81 -7.55 1.57
N GLU A 83 6.08 -7.69 1.98
CA GLU A 83 6.96 -6.59 2.40
C GLU A 83 7.21 -5.59 1.28
N GLN A 84 7.55 -6.08 0.08
CA GLN A 84 7.80 -5.23 -1.09
C GLN A 84 6.51 -4.58 -1.59
N VAL A 85 5.37 -5.29 -1.51
CA VAL A 85 4.04 -4.71 -1.79
C VAL A 85 3.73 -3.57 -0.82
N ALA A 86 3.90 -3.78 0.48
CA ALA A 86 3.67 -2.77 1.50
C ALA A 86 4.55 -1.53 1.30
N ARG A 87 5.85 -1.72 1.00
CA ARG A 87 6.77 -0.62 0.70
C ARG A 87 6.36 0.15 -0.56
N HIS A 88 6.05 -0.56 -1.65
CA HIS A 88 5.65 0.08 -2.90
C HIS A 88 4.39 0.94 -2.73
N ILE A 89 3.41 0.43 -2.00
CA ILE A 89 2.18 1.17 -1.68
C ILE A 89 2.52 2.40 -0.84
N ALA A 90 3.35 2.27 0.20
CA ALA A 90 3.74 3.39 1.04
C ALA A 90 4.44 4.50 0.24
N ASP A 91 5.45 4.15 -0.58
CA ASP A 91 6.20 5.12 -1.36
C ASP A 91 5.32 5.81 -2.40
N SER A 92 4.41 5.07 -3.03
CA SER A 92 3.51 5.59 -4.06
C SER A 92 2.40 6.47 -3.47
N VAL A 93 1.82 6.08 -2.34
CA VAL A 93 0.85 6.92 -1.62
C VAL A 93 1.53 8.18 -1.08
N ASP A 94 2.72 8.08 -0.48
CA ASP A 94 3.44 9.26 0.04
C ASP A 94 3.69 10.29 -1.07
N ARG A 95 4.09 9.84 -2.26
CA ARG A 95 4.19 10.73 -3.43
C ARG A 95 2.84 11.32 -3.84
N GLY A 96 1.77 10.54 -3.80
CA GLY A 96 0.42 10.97 -4.19
C GLY A 96 -0.21 11.99 -3.23
N ILE A 97 0.06 11.90 -1.93
CA ILE A 97 -0.52 12.82 -0.93
C ILE A 97 0.24 14.14 -0.82
N ARG A 98 1.55 14.17 -1.13
CA ARG A 98 2.40 15.37 -1.01
C ARG A 98 1.81 16.67 -1.56
N PRO A 99 1.15 16.72 -2.73
CA PRO A 99 0.57 17.96 -3.24
C PRO A 99 -0.74 18.37 -2.54
N LEU A 100 -1.34 17.50 -1.71
CA LEU A 100 -2.64 17.71 -1.09
C LEU A 100 -2.56 18.02 0.41
N VAL A 101 -1.39 17.85 1.03
CA VAL A 101 -1.25 17.92 2.49
C VAL A 101 -0.24 18.99 2.92
N PRO A 102 -0.39 19.57 4.12
CA PRO A 102 0.61 20.46 4.70
C PRO A 102 1.98 19.81 4.88
N ALA A 103 3.01 20.64 4.99
CA ALA A 103 4.32 20.19 5.43
C ALA A 103 4.24 19.54 6.82
N GLY A 104 4.57 18.25 6.89
CA GLY A 104 4.60 17.45 8.12
C GLY A 104 3.80 16.15 7.99
N VAL A 105 2.82 16.09 7.07
CA VAL A 105 2.00 14.90 6.84
C VAL A 105 2.70 13.91 5.91
N ARG A 106 2.83 12.65 6.34
CA ARG A 106 3.53 11.57 5.62
C ARG A 106 2.76 10.27 5.78
N VAL A 107 3.07 9.26 4.97
CA VAL A 107 2.70 7.88 5.30
C VAL A 107 3.40 7.46 6.60
N ALA A 108 2.62 7.05 7.60
CA ALA A 108 3.10 6.58 8.89
C ALA A 108 3.22 5.05 8.94
N ALA A 109 2.30 4.33 8.29
CA ALA A 109 2.35 2.88 8.17
C ALA A 109 1.54 2.39 6.97
N VAL A 110 1.99 1.31 6.36
CA VAL A 110 1.18 0.49 5.45
C VAL A 110 1.18 -0.93 5.95
N ARG A 111 -0.01 -1.46 6.22
CA ARG A 111 -0.23 -2.88 6.49
C ARG A 111 -0.73 -3.57 5.23
N VAL A 112 -0.12 -4.70 4.90
CA VAL A 112 -0.60 -5.61 3.86
C VAL A 112 -0.90 -6.95 4.51
N THR A 113 -2.11 -7.46 4.34
CA THR A 113 -2.51 -8.82 4.73
C THR A 113 -2.63 -9.65 3.47
N GLU A 114 -1.75 -10.62 3.31
CA GLU A 114 -1.68 -11.52 2.16
C GLU A 114 -2.67 -12.68 2.33
N ALA A 115 -2.68 -13.30 3.51
CA ALA A 115 -3.60 -14.38 3.85
C ALA A 115 -4.17 -14.17 5.27
N PRO A 116 -5.29 -14.82 5.64
CA PRO A 116 -5.80 -14.76 7.00
C PRO A 116 -4.72 -15.13 8.03
N GLY A 117 -4.43 -14.21 8.96
CA GLY A 117 -3.40 -14.38 9.98
C GLY A 117 -1.97 -14.00 9.57
N CYS A 118 -1.74 -13.66 8.29
CA CYS A 118 -0.42 -13.32 7.75
C CYS A 118 -0.41 -11.87 7.24
N SER A 119 0.25 -10.96 7.97
CA SER A 119 0.35 -9.56 7.58
C SER A 119 1.73 -8.97 7.85
N VAL A 120 2.14 -8.05 6.98
CA VAL A 120 3.32 -7.21 7.16
C VAL A 120 2.88 -5.78 7.48
N VAL A 121 3.67 -5.05 8.27
CA VAL A 121 3.57 -3.60 8.41
C VAL A 121 4.89 -2.96 8.02
N TYR A 122 4.87 -2.13 6.99
CA TYR A 122 5.98 -1.24 6.63
C TYR A 122 5.77 0.13 7.26
N ARG A 123 6.84 0.69 7.84
CA ARG A 123 6.90 2.06 8.39
C ARG A 123 8.10 2.76 7.76
N PRO A 124 7.89 3.82 6.95
CA PRO A 124 8.98 4.57 6.31
C PRO A 124 9.91 5.28 7.30
#